data_AF-A0A953P157-F1
#
_entry.id   AF-A0A953P157-F1
#
_cell.length_a   1.000
_cell.length_b   1.000
_cell.length_c   1.000
_cell.angle_alpha   90.00
_cell.angle_beta   90.00
_cell.angle_gamma   90.00
#
_symmetry.space_group_name_H-M   'P 1'
#
loop_
_entity.id
_entity.type
_entity.pdbx_description
1 polymer ?
#
loop_
_entity_poly.entity_id
_entity_poly.type
_entity_poly.pdbx_seq_one_letter_code
_entity_poly.pdbx_strand_id
1 'polypeptide(L)'
;MAILNRYLTVGHRIGPVAAAILLAFTAGTARASSCEGLRDLKLKDTTIASAQPVAAGKFVPPGQQESPAFRNVPAFCRVTAEIKPSADSDIKIEVWMPLTGWNGRYQGQGNGGFAGSITYLGLAGGVSRGFASASTDTGHTGFPTDATWSLGHQEKIIDFGYRAIHEMTLKAKAIIHAFYGDLPRKSYFASCSNGGREALMEAQRFPEDYDGIVAGAPANDWTHLLVAGVWDLQAMHDSASYIPASRIPAISAAVLAACDAQDGVSDGIVNDP
;
A
#
# COMPACT_ATOMS: atom_id res chain seq x y z
N MET A 1 11.64 55.41 -3.79
CA MET A 1 13.10 55.28 -3.96
C MET A 1 13.43 53.82 -3.76
N ALA A 2 13.43 52.93 -4.77
CA ALA A 2 14.34 52.87 -5.93
C ALA A 2 15.80 52.86 -5.42
N ILE A 3 16.73 51.94 -5.73
CA ILE A 3 16.99 50.96 -6.81
C ILE A 3 18.05 49.98 -6.19
N LEU A 4 18.11 48.66 -6.42
CA LEU A 4 18.90 48.03 -7.50
C LEU A 4 18.78 46.49 -7.51
N ASN A 5 18.34 46.01 -8.67
CA ASN A 5 18.60 44.69 -9.27
C ASN A 5 20.11 44.41 -9.38
N ARG A 6 20.51 43.15 -9.23
CA ARG A 6 21.68 42.60 -9.93
C ARG A 6 21.31 41.25 -10.56
N TYR A 7 20.94 41.32 -11.83
CA TYR A 7 21.00 40.19 -12.76
C TYR A 7 22.46 40.02 -13.20
N LEU A 8 23.01 38.82 -13.04
CA LEU A 8 24.25 38.40 -13.66
C LEU A 8 23.92 37.68 -14.97
N THR A 9 24.13 38.38 -16.08
CA THR A 9 24.19 37.81 -17.43
C THR A 9 25.56 37.18 -17.65
N VAL A 10 25.61 35.86 -17.87
CA VAL A 10 26.75 35.20 -18.52
C VAL A 10 26.25 34.63 -19.85
N GLY A 11 26.57 35.32 -20.94
CA GLY A 11 26.42 34.77 -22.28
C GLY A 11 27.70 34.02 -22.65
N HIS A 12 27.58 32.79 -23.11
CA HIS A 12 28.63 32.07 -23.85
C HIS A 12 28.01 31.23 -24.98
N ARG A 13 28.27 31.72 -26.21
CA ARG A 13 28.57 31.02 -27.47
C ARG A 13 27.84 29.71 -27.81
N ILE A 14 27.01 29.81 -28.85
CA ILE A 14 26.40 28.70 -29.60
C ILE A 14 27.47 28.06 -30.49
N GLY A 15 27.73 26.78 -30.31
CA GLY A 15 28.43 25.90 -31.27
C GLY A 15 27.51 24.76 -31.70
N PRO A 16 27.63 24.23 -32.93
CA PRO A 16 26.70 23.24 -33.46
C PRO A 16 27.05 21.86 -32.87
N VAL A 17 26.15 21.29 -32.08
CA VAL A 17 26.29 19.92 -31.59
C VAL A 17 25.33 19.01 -32.35
N ALA A 18 25.93 17.93 -32.84
CA ALA A 18 25.42 16.88 -33.71
C ALA A 18 23.97 16.44 -33.48
N ALA A 19 23.29 16.14 -34.59
CA ALA A 19 22.02 15.44 -34.63
C ALA A 19 22.14 14.08 -33.93
N ALA A 20 21.47 13.93 -32.79
CA ALA A 20 21.28 12.63 -32.15
C ALA A 20 20.18 11.87 -32.88
N ILE A 21 20.54 10.72 -33.45
CA ILE A 21 19.60 9.74 -34.00
C ILE A 21 18.83 9.15 -32.82
N LEU A 22 17.53 9.48 -32.69
CA LEU A 22 16.62 8.76 -31.81
C LEU A 22 16.38 7.35 -32.39
N LEU A 23 17.10 6.36 -31.87
CA LEU A 23 16.71 4.97 -31.99
C LEU A 23 15.53 4.74 -31.05
N ALA A 24 14.32 4.80 -31.61
CA ALA A 24 13.11 4.33 -30.94
C ALA A 24 13.22 2.81 -30.79
N PHE A 25 13.66 2.34 -29.63
CA PHE A 25 13.44 0.95 -29.22
C PHE A 25 11.95 0.78 -28.90
N THR A 26 11.17 0.40 -29.91
CA THR A 26 9.87 -0.23 -29.66
C THR A 26 10.13 -1.63 -29.11
N ALA A 27 10.45 -1.71 -27.81
CA ALA A 27 10.33 -2.97 -27.09
C ALA A 27 8.83 -3.29 -27.02
N GLY A 28 8.33 -4.01 -28.02
CA GLY A 28 6.99 -4.56 -27.97
C GLY A 28 6.93 -5.54 -26.81
N THR A 29 6.40 -5.10 -25.67
CA THR A 29 5.98 -6.02 -24.62
C THR A 29 4.92 -6.93 -25.24
N ALA A 30 5.27 -8.19 -25.47
CA ALA A 30 4.34 -9.19 -25.96
C ALA A 30 3.12 -9.20 -25.01
N ARG A 31 1.95 -8.87 -25.54
CA ARG A 31 0.69 -8.91 -24.79
C ARG A 31 0.45 -10.34 -24.34
N ALA A 32 0.19 -10.56 -23.06
CA ALA A 32 -0.26 -11.86 -22.60
C ALA A 32 -1.65 -12.10 -23.21
N SER A 33 -1.78 -13.14 -24.04
CA SER A 33 -3.07 -13.50 -24.66
C SER A 33 -4.07 -14.08 -23.66
N SER A 34 -3.57 -14.54 -22.50
CA SER A 34 -4.35 -15.08 -21.39
C SER A 34 -3.73 -14.71 -20.04
N CYS A 35 -4.46 -14.93 -18.95
CA CYS A 35 -3.95 -14.73 -17.59
C CYS A 35 -2.68 -15.55 -17.34
N GLU A 36 -2.67 -16.81 -17.77
CA GLU A 36 -1.56 -17.75 -17.61
C GLU A 36 -0.29 -17.30 -18.32
N GLY A 37 -0.42 -16.59 -19.46
CA GLY A 37 0.70 -16.05 -20.21
C GLY A 37 1.53 -15.03 -19.42
N LEU A 38 0.97 -14.42 -18.36
CA LEU A 38 1.72 -13.49 -17.50
C LEU A 38 2.82 -14.19 -16.69
N ARG A 39 2.80 -15.52 -16.56
CA ARG A 39 3.86 -16.27 -15.87
C ARG A 39 5.23 -16.06 -16.51
N ASP A 40 5.27 -15.81 -17.81
CA ASP A 40 6.51 -15.61 -18.56
C ASP A 40 6.98 -14.15 -18.57
N LEU A 41 6.18 -13.22 -18.03
CA LEU A 41 6.51 -11.80 -17.99
C LEU A 41 7.81 -11.58 -17.20
N LYS A 42 8.76 -10.90 -17.84
CA LYS A 42 10.05 -10.55 -17.23
C LYS A 42 9.99 -9.13 -16.72
N LEU A 43 10.16 -8.98 -15.41
CA LEU A 43 10.25 -7.69 -14.73
C LEU A 43 11.54 -7.68 -13.91
N LYS A 44 12.13 -6.50 -13.76
CA LYS A 44 13.37 -6.33 -12.99
C LYS A 44 13.18 -6.86 -11.56
N ASP A 45 14.16 -7.64 -11.09
CA ASP A 45 14.23 -8.19 -9.73
C ASP A 45 12.99 -8.99 -9.30
N THR A 46 12.20 -9.49 -10.25
CA THR A 46 10.88 -10.05 -9.99
C THR A 46 10.72 -11.44 -10.62
N THR A 47 10.15 -12.37 -9.87
CA THR A 47 9.71 -13.68 -10.36
C THR A 47 8.19 -13.78 -10.25
N ILE A 48 7.49 -13.99 -11.36
CA ILE A 48 6.06 -14.33 -11.34
C ILE A 48 5.92 -15.80 -10.95
N ALA A 49 5.45 -16.05 -9.73
CA ALA A 49 5.32 -17.39 -9.18
C ALA A 49 4.09 -18.11 -9.76
N SER A 50 2.96 -17.40 -9.91
CA SER A 50 1.76 -17.92 -10.54
C SER A 50 0.96 -16.83 -11.24
N ALA A 51 0.24 -17.21 -12.29
CA ALA A 51 -0.76 -16.38 -12.94
C ALA A 51 -1.91 -17.29 -13.39
N GLN A 52 -3.08 -17.18 -12.76
CA GLN A 52 -4.20 -18.08 -13.00
C GLN A 52 -5.56 -17.38 -12.89
N PRO A 53 -6.54 -17.75 -13.73
CA PRO A 53 -7.91 -17.28 -13.57
C PRO A 53 -8.52 -17.91 -12.31
N VAL A 54 -9.22 -17.09 -11.54
CA VAL A 54 -10.05 -17.49 -10.41
C VAL A 54 -11.50 -17.25 -10.79
N ALA A 55 -12.31 -18.30 -10.73
CA ALA A 55 -13.73 -18.21 -11.02
C ALA A 55 -14.46 -17.33 -9.97
N ALA A 56 -15.55 -16.69 -10.40
CA ALA A 56 -16.34 -15.82 -9.53
C ALA A 56 -16.77 -16.55 -8.25
N GLY A 57 -16.54 -15.92 -7.10
CA GLY A 57 -16.88 -16.48 -5.79
C GLY A 57 -16.05 -17.69 -5.34
N LYS A 58 -14.98 -18.05 -6.06
CA LYS A 58 -14.16 -19.25 -5.78
C LYS A 58 -12.80 -18.98 -5.17
N PHE A 59 -12.50 -17.73 -4.82
CA PHE A 59 -11.25 -17.44 -4.14
C PHE A 59 -11.24 -17.98 -2.70
N VAL A 60 -10.16 -18.67 -2.35
CA VAL A 60 -9.86 -19.11 -0.99
C VAL A 60 -8.44 -18.63 -0.65
N PRO A 61 -8.25 -17.83 0.42
CA PRO A 61 -6.92 -17.44 0.85
C PRO A 61 -6.04 -18.67 1.14
N PRO A 62 -4.73 -18.64 0.83
CA PRO A 62 -3.82 -19.72 1.15
C PRO A 62 -3.87 -20.09 2.63
N GLY A 63 -3.99 -21.40 2.93
CA GLY A 63 -4.03 -21.91 4.30
C GLY A 63 -5.34 -21.63 5.05
N GLN A 64 -6.37 -21.11 4.38
CA GLN A 64 -7.67 -20.79 4.99
C GLN A 64 -8.80 -21.62 4.39
N GLN A 65 -9.96 -21.60 5.06
CA GLN A 65 -11.20 -22.16 4.55
C GLN A 65 -11.96 -21.15 3.69
N GLU A 66 -12.98 -21.63 2.96
CA GLU A 66 -13.91 -20.75 2.25
C GLU A 66 -14.53 -19.72 3.20
N SER A 67 -14.63 -18.47 2.74
CA SER A 67 -15.21 -17.38 3.52
C SER A 67 -16.33 -16.70 2.73
N PRO A 68 -17.47 -16.36 3.38
CA PRO A 68 -18.52 -15.55 2.76
C PRO A 68 -18.02 -14.23 2.18
N ALA A 69 -16.92 -13.68 2.71
CA ALA A 69 -16.32 -12.44 2.27
C ALA A 69 -15.88 -12.45 0.80
N PHE A 70 -15.65 -13.62 0.20
CA PHE A 70 -15.19 -13.74 -1.19
C PHE A 70 -16.26 -14.23 -2.17
N ARG A 71 -17.46 -14.58 -1.71
CA ARG A 71 -18.54 -15.18 -2.55
C ARG A 71 -18.98 -14.29 -3.71
N ASN A 72 -18.93 -12.97 -3.52
CA ASN A 72 -19.39 -11.99 -4.51
C ASN A 72 -18.25 -11.37 -5.32
N VAL A 73 -17.02 -11.86 -5.17
CA VAL A 73 -15.89 -11.37 -5.97
C VAL A 73 -16.07 -11.88 -7.41
N PRO A 74 -16.07 -11.00 -8.43
CA PRO A 74 -16.21 -11.42 -9.83
C PRO A 74 -14.99 -12.25 -10.27
N ALA A 75 -15.06 -12.94 -11.40
CA ALA A 75 -13.92 -13.69 -11.90
C ALA A 75 -12.74 -12.77 -12.22
N PHE A 76 -11.53 -13.16 -11.83
CA PHE A 76 -10.31 -12.34 -11.97
C PHE A 76 -9.08 -13.18 -12.34
N CYS A 77 -8.10 -12.55 -12.97
CA CYS A 77 -6.75 -13.09 -13.09
C CYS A 77 -5.99 -12.78 -11.79
N ARG A 78 -5.51 -13.83 -11.11
CA ARG A 78 -4.65 -13.73 -9.93
C ARG A 78 -3.21 -13.92 -10.35
N VAL A 79 -2.38 -12.92 -10.10
CA VAL A 79 -0.93 -13.01 -10.27
C VAL A 79 -0.26 -12.93 -8.91
N THR A 80 0.62 -13.87 -8.61
CA THR A 80 1.50 -13.83 -7.43
C THR A 80 2.94 -13.66 -7.89
N ALA A 81 3.69 -12.78 -7.22
CA ALA A 81 5.07 -12.52 -7.57
C ALA A 81 5.94 -12.26 -6.33
N GLU A 82 7.23 -12.55 -6.48
CA GLU A 82 8.27 -12.31 -5.49
C GLU A 82 9.25 -11.29 -6.06
N ILE A 83 9.59 -10.26 -5.28
CA ILE A 83 10.46 -9.14 -5.68
C ILE A 83 11.65 -9.07 -4.73
N LYS A 84 12.87 -9.02 -5.30
CA LYS A 84 14.15 -9.05 -4.58
C LYS A 84 15.07 -7.90 -5.01
N PRO A 85 14.75 -6.65 -4.66
CA PRO A 85 15.61 -5.50 -4.99
C PRO A 85 16.96 -5.53 -4.25
N SER A 86 17.11 -6.39 -3.24
CA SER A 86 18.34 -6.67 -2.51
C SER A 86 18.45 -8.17 -2.21
N ALA A 87 19.61 -8.62 -1.73
CA ALA A 87 19.83 -10.03 -1.34
C ALA A 87 19.05 -10.46 -0.08
N ASP A 88 18.63 -9.52 0.76
CA ASP A 88 17.90 -9.78 2.02
C ASP A 88 16.38 -9.50 1.89
N SER A 89 15.97 -8.90 0.77
CA SER A 89 14.57 -8.66 0.42
C SER A 89 13.84 -9.94 0.00
N ASP A 90 12.59 -10.07 0.46
CA ASP A 90 11.66 -11.14 0.07
C ASP A 90 10.24 -10.56 0.03
N ILE A 91 10.00 -9.63 -0.91
CA ILE A 91 8.71 -8.94 -1.03
C ILE A 91 7.76 -9.81 -1.84
N LYS A 92 6.66 -10.26 -1.24
CA LYS A 92 5.61 -10.97 -1.98
C LYS A 92 4.48 -10.01 -2.31
N ILE A 93 4.06 -10.03 -3.56
CA ILE A 93 2.91 -9.25 -4.04
C ILE A 93 1.86 -10.14 -4.66
N GLU A 94 0.61 -9.69 -4.59
CA GLU A 94 -0.46 -10.19 -5.44
C GLU A 94 -1.08 -9.06 -6.24
N VAL A 95 -1.41 -9.34 -7.50
CA VAL A 95 -2.14 -8.44 -8.40
C VAL A 95 -3.37 -9.17 -8.91
N TRP A 96 -4.55 -8.64 -8.61
CA TRP A 96 -5.81 -9.19 -9.05
C TRP A 96 -6.45 -8.27 -10.09
N MET A 97 -6.79 -8.84 -11.24
CA MET A 97 -7.30 -8.10 -12.40
C MET A 97 -8.63 -8.70 -12.84
N PRO A 98 -9.76 -7.98 -12.76
CA PRO A 98 -11.05 -8.48 -13.23
C PRO A 98 -10.95 -9.01 -14.66
N LEU A 99 -11.42 -10.24 -14.93
CA LEU A 99 -11.42 -10.80 -16.29
C LEU A 99 -12.36 -10.03 -17.22
N THR A 100 -13.41 -9.43 -16.63
CA THR A 100 -14.36 -8.54 -17.30
C THR A 100 -14.68 -7.36 -16.40
N GLY A 101 -15.13 -6.25 -16.97
CA GLY A 101 -15.58 -5.09 -16.19
C GLY A 101 -14.45 -4.28 -15.53
N TRP A 102 -13.20 -4.40 -16.01
CA TRP A 102 -12.14 -3.49 -15.57
C TRP A 102 -12.50 -2.05 -15.98
N ASN A 103 -12.54 -1.15 -15.01
CA ASN A 103 -12.94 0.23 -15.20
C ASN A 103 -11.79 1.14 -15.67
N GLY A 104 -10.61 0.58 -15.95
CA GLY A 104 -9.41 1.30 -16.34
C GLY A 104 -8.61 1.92 -15.18
N ARG A 105 -8.93 1.56 -13.92
CA ARG A 105 -8.26 2.08 -12.72
C ARG A 105 -7.50 0.99 -11.98
N TYR A 106 -6.46 1.42 -11.28
CA TYR A 106 -5.66 0.59 -10.38
C TYR A 106 -5.87 1.05 -8.93
N GLN A 107 -5.95 0.12 -7.98
CA GLN A 107 -5.98 0.40 -6.54
C GLN A 107 -4.92 -0.44 -5.79
N GLY A 108 -3.89 0.21 -5.27
CA GLY A 108 -2.95 -0.37 -4.32
C GLY A 108 -3.55 -0.44 -2.91
N GLN A 109 -3.19 -1.48 -2.16
CA GLN A 109 -3.60 -1.70 -0.78
C GLN A 109 -2.36 -1.79 0.12
N GLY A 110 -2.48 -1.19 1.29
CA GLY A 110 -1.48 -1.29 2.35
C GLY A 110 -1.77 -2.38 3.36
N ASN A 111 -1.04 -2.33 4.48
CA ASN A 111 -1.06 -3.34 5.53
C ASN A 111 -1.47 -2.76 6.90
N GLY A 112 -1.67 -3.62 7.90
CA GLY A 112 -1.91 -3.23 9.28
C GLY A 112 -0.76 -3.65 10.20
N GLY A 113 -0.55 -2.94 11.31
CA GLY A 113 0.53 -3.24 12.26
C GLY A 113 1.91 -3.34 11.59
N PHE A 114 2.74 -4.29 12.02
CA PHE A 114 4.01 -4.64 11.39
C PHE A 114 3.86 -5.46 10.10
N ALA A 115 2.70 -5.44 9.45
CA ALA A 115 2.42 -6.11 8.18
C ALA A 115 2.68 -7.62 8.21
N GLY A 116 3.32 -8.18 7.18
CA GLY A 116 3.70 -9.59 7.12
C GLY A 116 2.68 -10.51 6.41
N SER A 117 1.69 -9.96 5.70
CA SER A 117 0.71 -10.74 4.95
C SER A 117 0.03 -9.95 3.83
N ILE A 118 -0.51 -10.66 2.84
CA ILE A 118 -1.33 -10.07 1.77
C ILE A 118 -2.73 -9.72 2.32
N THR A 119 -3.18 -8.48 2.08
CA THR A 119 -4.50 -7.99 2.48
C THR A 119 -5.59 -8.42 1.49
N TYR A 120 -5.99 -9.69 1.53
CA TYR A 120 -6.94 -10.28 0.57
C TYR A 120 -8.32 -9.61 0.53
N LEU A 121 -8.84 -9.14 1.66
CA LEU A 121 -10.11 -8.39 1.69
C LEU A 121 -10.00 -7.07 0.92
N GLY A 122 -8.83 -6.44 0.96
CA GLY A 122 -8.52 -5.25 0.18
C GLY A 122 -8.55 -5.55 -1.32
N LEU A 123 -7.87 -6.62 -1.76
CA LEU A 123 -7.85 -7.06 -3.16
C LEU A 123 -9.27 -7.36 -3.67
N ALA A 124 -10.02 -8.16 -2.91
CA ALA A 124 -11.41 -8.52 -3.21
C ALA A 124 -12.31 -7.28 -3.35
N GLY A 125 -12.18 -6.31 -2.44
CA GLY A 125 -12.93 -5.06 -2.50
C GLY A 125 -12.61 -4.23 -3.74
N GLY A 126 -11.32 -4.13 -4.13
CA GLY A 126 -10.89 -3.43 -5.32
C GLY A 126 -11.45 -4.06 -6.61
N VAL A 127 -11.26 -5.38 -6.76
CA VAL A 127 -11.76 -6.14 -7.92
C VAL A 127 -13.29 -6.07 -8.03
N SER A 128 -14.01 -6.16 -6.92
CA SER A 128 -15.48 -6.06 -6.91
C SER A 128 -16.01 -4.69 -7.36
N ARG A 129 -15.17 -3.64 -7.28
CA ARG A 129 -15.48 -2.30 -7.81
C ARG A 129 -14.91 -2.05 -9.22
N GLY A 130 -14.38 -3.10 -9.87
CA GLY A 130 -13.82 -3.05 -11.21
C GLY A 130 -12.40 -2.48 -11.29
N PHE A 131 -11.68 -2.34 -10.17
CA PHE A 131 -10.26 -1.99 -10.19
C PHE A 131 -9.41 -3.23 -10.47
N ALA A 132 -8.27 -3.04 -11.14
CA ALA A 132 -7.14 -3.93 -10.89
C ALA A 132 -6.58 -3.57 -9.51
N SER A 133 -6.33 -4.55 -8.64
CA SER A 133 -5.90 -4.29 -7.27
C SER A 133 -4.62 -5.02 -6.93
N ALA A 134 -3.75 -4.42 -6.11
CA ALA A 134 -2.53 -5.08 -5.63
C ALA A 134 -2.34 -4.92 -4.13
N SER A 135 -1.64 -5.87 -3.52
CA SER A 135 -1.25 -5.90 -2.11
C SER A 135 0.10 -6.58 -1.97
N THR A 136 0.85 -6.22 -0.93
CA THR A 136 2.17 -6.78 -0.60
C THR A 136 2.21 -7.30 0.83
N ASP A 137 3.12 -8.21 1.16
CA ASP A 137 3.44 -8.61 2.54
C ASP A 137 4.46 -7.69 3.22
N THR A 138 5.02 -6.75 2.45
CA THR A 138 6.03 -5.76 2.83
C THR A 138 7.46 -6.30 3.08
N GLY A 139 7.79 -7.51 2.60
CA GLY A 139 9.16 -8.03 2.64
C GLY A 139 9.43 -9.11 3.69
N HIS A 140 8.38 -9.55 4.38
CA HIS A 140 8.45 -10.57 5.43
C HIS A 140 7.09 -11.24 5.65
N THR A 141 7.08 -12.30 6.46
CA THR A 141 5.85 -12.96 6.93
C THR A 141 5.82 -12.92 8.45
N GLY A 142 4.68 -12.56 9.03
CA GLY A 142 4.56 -12.43 10.48
C GLY A 142 3.17 -11.99 10.92
N PHE A 143 2.92 -12.04 12.22
CA PHE A 143 1.72 -11.42 12.79
C PHE A 143 1.87 -9.90 12.82
N PRO A 144 0.79 -9.11 12.68
CA PRO A 144 0.85 -7.65 12.72
C PRO A 144 1.40 -7.02 14.01
N THR A 145 1.59 -7.80 15.07
CA THR A 145 2.21 -7.38 16.35
C THR A 145 3.61 -7.93 16.54
N ASP A 146 4.15 -8.67 15.56
CA ASP A 146 5.47 -9.26 15.60
C ASP A 146 6.46 -8.41 14.78
N ALA A 147 7.49 -7.91 15.44
CA ALA A 147 8.58 -7.15 14.85
C ALA A 147 9.91 -7.91 14.82
N THR A 148 9.94 -9.19 15.23
CA THR A 148 11.20 -9.97 15.33
C THR A 148 11.88 -10.17 13.97
N TRP A 149 11.11 -10.14 12.88
CA TRP A 149 11.60 -10.18 11.50
C TRP A 149 12.61 -9.07 11.17
N SER A 150 12.62 -7.97 11.92
CA SER A 150 13.49 -6.82 11.65
C SER A 150 14.89 -6.96 12.27
N LEU A 151 15.09 -7.90 13.20
CA LEU A 151 16.34 -8.02 13.96
C LEU A 151 17.48 -8.48 13.03
N GLY A 152 18.44 -7.59 12.78
CA GLY A 152 19.57 -7.87 11.89
C GLY A 152 19.26 -7.80 10.39
N HIS A 153 18.04 -7.41 10.01
CA HIS A 153 17.56 -7.39 8.62
C HIS A 153 17.22 -5.97 8.16
N GLN A 154 18.25 -5.15 7.92
CA GLN A 154 18.09 -3.74 7.54
C GLN A 154 17.30 -3.57 6.23
N GLU A 155 17.49 -4.46 5.26
CA GLU A 155 16.78 -4.38 3.98
C GLU A 155 15.27 -4.67 4.14
N LYS A 156 14.90 -5.56 5.06
CA LYS A 156 13.48 -5.80 5.39
C LYS A 156 12.85 -4.59 6.07
N ILE A 157 13.60 -3.86 6.90
CA ILE A 157 13.13 -2.59 7.47
C ILE A 157 12.89 -1.55 6.36
N ILE A 158 13.75 -1.51 5.34
CA ILE A 158 13.58 -0.65 4.16
C ILE A 158 12.35 -1.08 3.33
N ASP A 159 12.15 -2.38 3.15
CA ASP A 159 10.98 -2.96 2.46
C ASP A 159 9.69 -2.53 3.15
N PHE A 160 9.58 -2.77 4.45
CA PHE A 160 8.46 -2.33 5.29
C PHE A 160 8.29 -0.80 5.29
N GLY A 161 9.40 -0.07 5.41
CA GLY A 161 9.40 1.37 5.54
C GLY A 161 8.83 2.08 4.33
N TYR A 162 9.21 1.67 3.11
CA TYR A 162 8.73 2.32 1.89
C TYR A 162 8.89 1.51 0.62
N ARG A 163 9.89 0.63 0.53
CA ARG A 163 10.28 0.06 -0.76
C ARG A 163 9.26 -0.96 -1.28
N ALA A 164 8.65 -1.76 -0.42
CA ALA A 164 7.76 -2.82 -0.86
C ALA A 164 6.46 -2.31 -1.51
N ILE A 165 5.89 -1.20 -1.00
CA ILE A 165 4.69 -0.60 -1.58
C ILE A 165 5.03 0.00 -2.96
N HIS A 166 6.10 0.80 -3.05
CA HIS A 166 6.57 1.34 -4.33
C HIS A 166 6.87 0.25 -5.37
N GLU A 167 7.62 -0.78 -4.97
CA GLU A 167 7.96 -1.89 -5.85
C GLU A 167 6.68 -2.61 -6.31
N MET A 168 5.75 -2.93 -5.40
CA MET A 168 4.44 -3.48 -5.74
C MET A 168 3.70 -2.59 -6.75
N THR A 169 3.67 -1.27 -6.54
CA THR A 169 3.02 -0.31 -7.43
C THR A 169 3.56 -0.40 -8.85
N LEU A 170 4.89 -0.34 -9.00
CA LEU A 170 5.55 -0.40 -10.31
C LEU A 170 5.28 -1.72 -11.03
N LYS A 171 5.42 -2.85 -10.31
CA LYS A 171 5.26 -4.18 -10.91
C LYS A 171 3.79 -4.45 -11.22
N ALA A 172 2.86 -4.00 -10.37
CA ALA A 172 1.43 -4.11 -10.64
C ALA A 172 1.04 -3.34 -11.91
N LYS A 173 1.49 -2.09 -12.08
CA LYS A 173 1.23 -1.30 -13.30
C LYS A 173 1.75 -2.02 -14.55
N ALA A 174 2.95 -2.61 -14.48
CA ALA A 174 3.53 -3.37 -15.59
C ALA A 174 2.73 -4.66 -15.91
N ILE A 175 2.31 -5.40 -14.88
CA ILE A 175 1.47 -6.61 -15.02
C ILE A 175 0.11 -6.24 -15.64
N ILE A 176 -0.52 -5.17 -15.15
CA ILE A 176 -1.80 -4.66 -15.66
C ILE A 176 -1.69 -4.28 -17.14
N HIS A 177 -0.63 -3.58 -17.51
CA HIS A 177 -0.35 -3.24 -18.92
C HIS A 177 -0.16 -4.49 -19.79
N ALA A 178 0.59 -5.49 -19.31
CA ALA A 178 0.80 -6.72 -20.05
C ALA A 178 -0.51 -7.53 -20.25
N PHE A 179 -1.43 -7.45 -19.29
CA PHE A 179 -2.71 -8.17 -19.32
C PHE A 179 -3.77 -7.47 -20.19
N TYR A 180 -4.05 -6.19 -19.93
CA TYR A 180 -5.11 -5.45 -20.64
C TYR A 180 -4.63 -4.80 -21.95
N GLY A 181 -3.32 -4.65 -22.12
CA GLY A 181 -2.70 -3.90 -23.23
C GLY A 181 -2.72 -2.38 -23.04
N ASP A 182 -3.26 -1.89 -21.92
CA ASP A 182 -3.33 -0.48 -21.55
C ASP A 182 -2.84 -0.29 -20.12
N LEU A 183 -2.17 0.83 -19.85
CA LEU A 183 -1.86 1.25 -18.49
C LEU A 183 -3.15 1.69 -17.76
N PRO A 184 -3.19 1.63 -16.41
CA PRO A 184 -4.25 2.28 -15.66
C PRO A 184 -4.36 3.76 -16.05
N ARG A 185 -5.56 4.24 -16.37
CA ARG A 185 -5.81 5.68 -16.63
C ARG A 185 -5.67 6.52 -15.37
N LYS A 186 -6.00 5.91 -14.22
CA LYS A 186 -5.83 6.47 -12.87
C LYS A 186 -5.44 5.40 -11.88
N SER A 187 -4.55 5.76 -10.96
CA SER A 187 -4.04 4.90 -9.89
C SER A 187 -4.42 5.49 -8.53
N TYR A 188 -4.94 4.65 -7.63
CA TYR A 188 -5.35 5.06 -6.29
C TYR A 188 -4.68 4.21 -5.21
N PHE A 189 -4.41 4.80 -4.06
CA PHE A 189 -4.01 4.05 -2.86
C PHE A 189 -5.00 4.35 -1.74
N ALA A 190 -5.51 3.33 -1.05
CA ALA A 190 -6.50 3.55 0.01
C ALA A 190 -6.33 2.52 1.13
N SER A 191 -5.81 2.95 2.28
CA SER A 191 -5.60 2.05 3.42
C SER A 191 -5.65 2.79 4.76
N CYS A 192 -5.58 2.04 5.86
CA CYS A 192 -5.75 2.55 7.23
C CYS A 192 -4.62 2.05 8.15
N SER A 193 -4.35 2.74 9.27
CA SER A 193 -3.32 2.36 10.25
C SER A 193 -1.89 2.42 9.67
N ASN A 194 -1.11 1.34 9.73
CA ASN A 194 0.16 1.25 9.00
C ASN A 194 -0.04 1.51 7.50
N GLY A 195 -1.17 1.11 6.92
CA GLY A 195 -1.53 1.43 5.55
C GLY A 195 -1.77 2.92 5.32
N GLY A 196 -2.21 3.66 6.33
CA GLY A 196 -2.26 5.12 6.28
C GLY A 196 -0.86 5.73 6.33
N ARG A 197 0.08 5.13 7.08
CA ARG A 197 1.51 5.52 7.02
C ARG A 197 2.09 5.26 5.63
N GLU A 198 1.87 4.08 5.06
CA GLU A 198 2.30 3.71 3.71
C GLU A 198 1.72 4.66 2.66
N ALA A 199 0.43 5.01 2.77
CA ALA A 199 -0.22 6.00 1.92
C ALA A 199 0.51 7.36 1.95
N LEU A 200 0.89 7.84 3.14
CA LEU A 200 1.66 9.09 3.27
C LEU A 200 3.10 8.94 2.79
N MET A 201 3.73 7.77 2.95
CA MET A 201 5.05 7.50 2.40
C MET A 201 5.06 7.54 0.87
N GLU A 202 4.04 6.96 0.22
CA GLU A 202 3.85 7.08 -1.23
C GLU A 202 3.70 8.56 -1.63
N ALA A 203 2.85 9.31 -0.94
CA ALA A 203 2.66 10.74 -1.23
C ALA A 203 3.96 11.56 -1.09
N GLN A 204 4.80 11.24 -0.11
CA GLN A 204 6.00 12.00 0.21
C GLN A 204 7.23 11.60 -0.61
N ARG A 205 7.39 10.30 -0.91
CA ARG A 205 8.60 9.76 -1.56
C ARG A 205 8.40 9.38 -3.01
N PHE A 206 7.18 9.02 -3.40
CA PHE A 206 6.85 8.53 -4.74
C PHE A 206 5.58 9.23 -5.25
N PRO A 207 5.58 10.57 -5.37
CA PRO A 207 4.38 11.32 -5.71
C PRO A 207 3.78 10.97 -7.07
N GLU A 208 4.53 10.30 -7.95
CA GLU A 208 4.07 9.81 -9.25
C GLU A 208 3.36 8.45 -9.21
N ASP A 209 3.37 7.76 -8.06
CA ASP A 209 2.82 6.41 -7.95
C ASP A 209 1.28 6.40 -7.96
N TYR A 210 0.64 7.46 -7.44
CA TYR A 210 -0.82 7.50 -7.32
C TYR A 210 -1.40 8.88 -7.66
N ASP A 211 -2.51 8.88 -8.38
CA ASP A 211 -3.29 10.08 -8.68
C ASP A 211 -4.20 10.51 -7.52
N GLY A 212 -4.52 9.58 -6.60
CA GLY A 212 -5.37 9.84 -5.45
C GLY A 212 -5.07 8.90 -4.29
N ILE A 213 -4.97 9.46 -3.09
CA ILE A 213 -4.58 8.75 -1.87
C ILE A 213 -5.62 8.96 -0.78
N VAL A 214 -6.04 7.88 -0.13
CA VAL A 214 -6.84 7.90 1.10
C VAL A 214 -6.00 7.29 2.22
N ALA A 215 -5.58 8.12 3.18
CA ALA A 215 -4.78 7.73 4.32
C ALA A 215 -5.63 7.77 5.60
N GLY A 216 -6.18 6.62 6.00
CA GLY A 216 -6.96 6.50 7.24
C GLY A 216 -6.07 6.25 8.46
N ALA A 217 -6.37 6.89 9.60
CA ALA A 217 -5.67 6.73 10.88
C ALA A 217 -4.16 6.46 10.73
N PRO A 218 -3.40 7.33 10.03
CA PRO A 218 -2.06 7.01 9.58
C PRO A 218 -1.10 6.88 10.77
N ALA A 219 -0.40 5.76 10.85
CA ALA A 219 0.68 5.54 11.82
C ALA A 219 1.99 6.27 11.38
N ASN A 220 1.87 7.54 11.01
CA ASN A 220 2.91 8.32 10.33
C ASN A 220 4.11 8.66 11.23
N ASP A 221 3.85 8.97 12.50
CA ASP A 221 4.91 9.17 13.49
C ASP A 221 5.29 7.85 14.18
N TRP A 222 5.71 6.88 13.37
CA TRP A 222 5.85 5.48 13.77
C TRP A 222 6.69 5.27 15.02
N THR A 223 7.84 5.95 15.12
CA THR A 223 8.74 5.81 16.27
C THR A 223 8.13 6.38 17.54
N HIS A 224 7.51 7.57 17.49
CA HIS A 224 6.86 8.15 18.67
C HIS A 224 5.61 7.35 19.07
N LEU A 225 4.84 6.86 18.10
CA LEU A 225 3.69 6.00 18.36
C LEU A 225 4.09 4.73 19.12
N LEU A 226 5.15 4.04 18.68
CA LEU A 226 5.63 2.83 19.38
C LEU A 226 6.21 3.15 20.75
N VAL A 227 6.93 4.26 20.90
CA VAL A 227 7.46 4.71 22.20
C VAL A 227 6.32 5.08 23.17
N ALA A 228 5.25 5.72 22.69
CA ALA A 228 4.06 5.99 23.49
C ALA A 228 3.40 4.69 23.99
N GLY A 229 3.33 3.66 23.15
CA GLY A 229 2.85 2.35 23.59
C GLY A 229 3.73 1.72 24.69
N VAL A 230 5.05 1.87 24.62
CA VAL A 230 5.96 1.43 25.70
C VAL A 230 5.72 2.23 26.98
N TRP A 231 5.52 3.54 26.85
CA TRP A 231 5.18 4.40 27.98
C TRP A 231 3.88 3.99 28.66
N ASP A 232 2.82 3.74 27.90
CA ASP A 232 1.52 3.30 28.43
C ASP A 232 1.62 1.97 29.18
N LEU A 233 2.38 1.03 28.63
CA LEU A 233 2.67 -0.25 29.29
C LEU A 233 3.41 -0.04 30.62
N GLN A 234 4.43 0.83 30.65
CA GLN A 234 5.15 1.16 31.88
C GLN A 234 4.26 1.88 32.90
N ALA A 235 3.35 2.76 32.45
CA ALA A 235 2.46 3.48 33.36
C ALA A 235 1.43 2.55 34.04
N MET A 236 0.98 1.50 33.34
CA MET A 236 -0.09 0.60 33.80
C MET A 236 0.37 -0.79 34.27
N HIS A 237 1.69 -1.04 34.36
CA HIS A 237 2.21 -2.39 34.66
C HIS A 237 1.96 -2.85 36.11
N ASP A 238 1.86 -1.92 37.06
CA ASP A 238 1.65 -2.22 38.47
C ASP A 238 0.16 -2.45 38.78
N SER A 239 -0.13 -3.37 39.70
CA SER A 239 -1.52 -3.65 40.11
C SER A 239 -2.26 -2.44 40.67
N ALA A 240 -1.52 -1.48 41.24
CA ALA A 240 -2.07 -0.23 41.76
C ALA A 240 -2.42 0.81 40.68
N SER A 241 -1.75 0.77 39.52
CA SER A 241 -2.00 1.70 38.39
C SER A 241 -2.81 1.07 37.26
N TYR A 242 -2.92 -0.26 37.23
CA TYR A 242 -3.68 -0.98 36.22
C TYR A 242 -5.16 -0.58 36.21
N ILE A 243 -5.66 -0.21 35.04
CA ILE A 243 -7.07 0.09 34.80
C ILE A 243 -7.74 -1.13 34.17
N PRO A 244 -8.56 -1.91 34.91
CA PRO A 244 -9.23 -3.06 34.33
C PRO A 244 -10.34 -2.63 33.36
N ALA A 245 -10.60 -3.46 32.35
CA ALA A 245 -11.62 -3.21 31.34
C ALA A 245 -13.01 -2.87 31.91
N SER A 246 -13.35 -3.40 33.09
CA SER A 246 -14.61 -3.11 33.80
C SER A 246 -14.75 -1.65 34.26
N ARG A 247 -13.66 -0.87 34.30
CA ARG A 247 -13.66 0.56 34.65
C ARG A 247 -13.83 1.46 33.43
N ILE A 248 -13.59 0.96 32.21
CA ILE A 248 -13.66 1.76 30.98
C ILE A 248 -15.05 2.39 30.77
N PRO A 249 -16.19 1.72 31.04
CA PRO A 249 -17.50 2.37 30.92
C PRO A 249 -17.68 3.57 31.86
N ALA A 250 -17.15 3.51 33.08
CA ALA A 250 -17.23 4.61 34.03
C ALA A 250 -16.36 5.80 33.60
N ILE A 251 -15.18 5.54 33.02
CA ILE A 251 -14.30 6.58 32.46
C ILE A 251 -14.97 7.22 31.25
N SER A 252 -15.49 6.43 30.31
CA SER A 252 -16.23 6.90 29.13
C SER A 252 -17.43 7.77 29.52
N ALA A 253 -18.23 7.35 30.51
CA ALA A 253 -19.34 8.14 31.02
C ALA A 253 -18.89 9.48 31.63
N ALA A 254 -17.76 9.51 32.35
CA ALA A 254 -17.22 10.74 32.90
C ALA A 254 -16.72 11.71 31.81
N VAL A 255 -16.07 11.19 30.75
CA VAL A 255 -15.66 11.99 29.59
C VAL A 255 -16.88 12.59 28.89
N LEU A 256 -17.90 11.78 28.60
CA LEU A 256 -19.11 12.27 27.93
C LEU A 256 -19.84 13.30 28.79
N ALA A 257 -19.98 13.08 30.10
CA ALA A 257 -20.58 14.07 31.00
C ALA A 257 -19.84 15.43 31.00
N ALA A 258 -18.53 15.43 30.75
CA ALA A 258 -17.73 16.65 30.69
C ALA A 258 -17.67 17.29 29.29
N CYS A 259 -17.72 16.49 28.23
CA CYS A 259 -17.33 16.92 26.89
C CYS A 259 -18.42 16.82 25.82
N ASP A 260 -19.41 15.93 25.95
CA ASP A 260 -20.43 15.65 24.92
C ASP A 260 -21.15 16.94 24.46
N ALA A 261 -21.73 17.68 25.41
CA ALA A 261 -22.47 18.90 25.10
C ALA A 261 -21.65 20.10 24.59
N GLN A 262 -20.31 20.00 24.50
CA GLN A 262 -19.46 21.14 24.14
C GLN A 262 -19.62 21.58 22.68
N ASP A 263 -20.06 20.68 21.80
CA ASP A 263 -20.38 21.00 20.40
C ASP A 263 -21.84 21.47 20.20
N GLY A 264 -22.61 21.56 21.29
CA GLY A 264 -24.01 22.01 21.29
C GLY A 264 -25.05 20.91 21.12
N VAL A 265 -24.64 19.64 21.01
CA VAL A 265 -25.54 18.48 20.98
C VAL A 265 -25.12 17.50 22.09
N SER A 266 -26.06 16.78 22.68
CA SER A 266 -25.74 15.68 23.62
C SER A 266 -26.20 14.37 23.01
N ASP A 267 -25.32 13.74 22.25
CA ASP A 267 -25.59 12.52 21.49
C ASP A 267 -24.62 11.37 21.82
N GLY A 268 -23.73 11.57 22.80
CA GLY A 268 -22.73 10.60 23.22
C GLY A 268 -21.48 10.60 22.33
N ILE A 269 -21.24 11.67 21.57
CA ILE A 269 -20.09 11.83 20.68
C ILE A 269 -19.36 13.11 21.05
N VAL A 270 -18.06 13.01 21.30
CA VAL A 270 -17.19 14.20 21.40
C VAL A 270 -16.71 14.53 19.99
N ASN A 271 -17.33 15.54 19.35
CA ASN A 271 -17.05 15.85 17.94
C ASN A 271 -15.66 16.47 17.69
N ASP A 272 -15.09 17.17 18.68
CA ASP A 272 -13.74 17.75 18.63
C ASP A 272 -12.99 17.46 19.96
N PRO A 273 -12.36 16.27 20.10
CA PRO A 273 -11.79 15.76 21.35
C PRO A 273 -10.40 16.29 21.73
#